data_AF-A0A3A8LU00-F1
#
_entry.id   AF-A0A3A8LU00-F1
#
_cell.length_a   1.000
_cell.length_b   1.000
_cell.length_c   1.000
_cell.angle_alpha   90.00
_cell.angle_beta   90.00
_cell.angle_gamma   90.00
#
_symmetry.space_group_name_H-M   'P 1'
#
loop_
_entity.id
_entity.type
_entity.pdbx_description
1 polymer ?
#
loop_
_entity_poly.entity_id
_entity_poly.type
_entity_poly.pdbx_seq_one_letter_code
_entity_poly.pdbx_strand_id
1 'polypeptide(L)'
;MDSTHARIPEPADDERGRLLADVTLWKLSHEQFLMALVKMTVPLTIVASAGVTAWTAWPGFSFAVFKGAFLGIGFFVALAALLPLVLRVDARGSTYCKVPVVRIERFEHELTLRDPAGALLGSRSQGTLRVARVNLKLSKGGLVGGLRLDPTTRSVWLMPQQSVGAWPGLRAEPPNMDIHRIDDPLFDDLSRLAE
;
A
#
# COMPACT_ATOMS: atom_id res chain seq x y z
N MET A 1 12.46 -43.92 -7.80
CA MET A 1 13.17 -42.89 -7.02
C MET A 1 12.13 -41.92 -6.53
N ASP A 2 11.52 -42.24 -5.39
CA ASP A 2 10.45 -41.46 -4.78
C ASP A 2 11.06 -40.29 -4.00
N SER A 3 10.71 -39.07 -4.40
CA SER A 3 11.06 -37.86 -3.66
C SER A 3 9.99 -37.61 -2.60
N THR A 4 10.29 -38.06 -1.39
CA THR A 4 9.49 -37.91 -0.18
C THR A 4 9.56 -36.47 0.33
N HIS A 5 8.90 -35.54 -0.35
CA HIS A 5 8.53 -34.26 0.29
C HIS A 5 7.25 -34.51 1.07
N ALA A 6 7.41 -34.83 2.36
CA ALA A 6 6.31 -34.89 3.31
C ALA A 6 5.54 -33.57 3.26
N ARG A 7 4.34 -33.62 2.67
CA ARG A 7 3.37 -32.54 2.71
C ARG A 7 2.93 -32.45 4.16
N ILE A 8 3.51 -31.51 4.91
CA ILE A 8 3.07 -31.24 6.29
C ILE A 8 1.58 -30.88 6.19
N PRO A 9 0.68 -31.62 6.85
CA PRO A 9 -0.75 -31.31 6.80
C PRO A 9 -0.97 -29.89 7.30
N GLU A 10 -1.82 -29.13 6.62
CA GLU A 10 -2.28 -27.86 7.17
C GLU A 10 -2.92 -28.14 8.53
N PRO A 11 -2.49 -27.46 9.61
CA PRO A 11 -3.15 -27.61 10.90
C PRO A 11 -4.62 -27.24 10.73
N ALA A 12 -5.51 -28.07 11.28
CA ALA A 12 -6.94 -27.81 11.28
C ALA A 12 -7.21 -26.47 11.96
N ASP A 13 -8.27 -25.76 11.56
CA ASP A 13 -8.61 -24.44 12.12
C ASP A 13 -8.70 -24.41 13.66
N ASP A 14 -8.93 -25.57 14.28
CA ASP A 14 -8.99 -25.75 15.75
C ASP A 14 -7.60 -25.68 16.43
N GLU A 15 -6.51 -26.00 15.72
CA GLU A 15 -5.14 -25.98 16.25
C GLU A 15 -4.48 -24.60 16.18
N ARG A 16 -4.93 -23.74 15.25
CA ARG A 16 -4.39 -22.38 15.08
C ARG A 16 -4.73 -21.47 16.27
N GLY A 17 -5.82 -21.80 16.97
CA GLY A 17 -6.42 -20.98 18.02
C GLY A 17 -7.22 -19.81 17.44
N ARG A 18 -7.65 -18.89 18.31
CA ARG A 18 -8.49 -17.75 17.91
C ARG A 18 -7.76 -16.81 16.95
N LEU A 19 -8.45 -16.28 15.94
CA LEU A 19 -7.94 -15.18 15.12
C LEU A 19 -7.82 -13.90 15.97
N LEU A 20 -6.60 -13.41 16.14
CA LEU A 20 -6.28 -12.22 16.93
C LEU A 20 -6.24 -10.96 16.07
N ALA A 21 -5.64 -11.06 14.88
CA ALA A 21 -5.59 -9.96 13.92
C ALA A 21 -5.61 -10.47 12.49
N ASP A 22 -6.31 -9.73 11.64
CA ASP A 22 -6.37 -9.95 10.21
C ASP A 22 -6.17 -8.60 9.52
N VAL A 23 -4.99 -8.42 8.94
CA VAL A 23 -4.57 -7.15 8.37
C VAL A 23 -4.14 -7.35 6.93
N THR A 24 -4.83 -6.64 6.03
CA THR A 24 -4.39 -6.52 4.63
C THR A 24 -3.46 -5.34 4.49
N LEU A 25 -2.27 -5.59 3.95
CA LEU A 25 -1.34 -4.55 3.55
C LEU A 25 -1.75 -4.00 2.19
N TRP A 26 -1.80 -2.67 2.12
CA TRP A 26 -2.23 -1.94 0.93
C TRP A 26 -1.07 -1.16 0.34
N LYS A 27 -0.99 -1.10 -1.00
CA LYS A 27 -0.04 -0.25 -1.74
C LYS A 27 -0.81 0.72 -2.61
N LEU A 28 -0.37 1.99 -2.63
CA LEU A 28 -0.94 2.99 -3.52
C LEU A 28 -0.66 2.60 -4.98
N SER A 29 -1.72 2.48 -5.78
CA SER A 29 -1.61 2.30 -7.22
C SER A 29 -1.59 3.67 -7.89
N HIS A 30 -0.44 4.00 -8.49
CA HIS A 30 -0.26 5.24 -9.24
C HIS A 30 -1.24 5.34 -10.41
N GLU A 31 -1.52 4.23 -11.09
CA GLU A 31 -2.47 4.17 -12.20
C GLU A 31 -3.90 4.47 -11.74
N GLN A 32 -4.34 3.86 -10.63
CA GLN A 32 -5.67 4.12 -10.08
C GLN A 32 -5.78 5.56 -9.58
N PHE A 33 -4.74 6.09 -8.94
CA PHE A 33 -4.69 7.48 -8.48
C PHE A 33 -4.79 8.47 -9.65
N LEU A 34 -3.98 8.27 -10.69
CA LEU A 34 -4.00 9.11 -11.89
C LEU A 34 -5.37 9.04 -12.58
N MET A 35 -5.93 7.83 -12.72
CA MET A 35 -7.23 7.65 -13.33
C MET A 35 -8.36 8.29 -12.50
N ALA A 36 -8.28 8.24 -11.18
CA ALA A 36 -9.21 8.93 -10.29
C ALA A 36 -9.12 10.46 -10.45
N LEU A 37 -7.89 11.01 -10.51
CA LEU A 37 -7.66 12.43 -10.75
C LEU A 37 -8.24 12.86 -12.10
N VAL A 38 -7.97 12.11 -13.17
CA VAL A 38 -8.51 12.37 -14.51
C VAL A 38 -10.04 12.36 -14.50
N LYS A 39 -10.66 11.36 -13.86
CA LYS A 39 -12.13 11.26 -13.75
C LYS A 39 -12.76 12.43 -13.00
N MET A 40 -12.08 12.93 -11.96
CA MET A 40 -12.57 14.09 -11.20
C MET A 40 -12.43 15.41 -11.95
N THR A 41 -11.39 15.53 -12.78
CA THR A 41 -10.98 16.83 -13.34
C THR A 41 -11.49 17.06 -14.74
N VAL A 42 -11.33 16.09 -15.64
CA VAL A 42 -11.59 16.26 -17.08
C VAL A 42 -13.03 16.69 -17.39
N PRO A 43 -14.09 16.09 -16.84
CA PRO A 43 -15.45 16.49 -17.16
C PRO A 43 -15.74 17.94 -16.78
N LEU A 44 -15.30 18.36 -15.58
CA LEU A 44 -15.50 19.71 -15.09
C LEU A 44 -14.70 20.72 -15.92
N THR A 45 -13.46 20.39 -16.26
CA THR A 45 -12.63 21.22 -17.14
C THR A 45 -13.27 21.41 -18.50
N ILE A 46 -13.80 20.35 -19.13
CA ILE A 46 -14.48 20.45 -20.43
C ILE A 46 -15.68 21.40 -20.34
N VAL A 47 -16.57 21.21 -19.37
CA VAL A 47 -17.79 22.01 -19.22
C VAL A 47 -17.47 23.49 -18.97
N ALA A 48 -16.56 23.77 -18.04
CA ALA A 48 -16.19 25.14 -17.71
C ALA A 48 -15.47 25.84 -18.87
N SER A 49 -14.60 25.12 -19.60
CA SER A 49 -13.89 25.68 -20.76
C SER A 49 -14.81 25.94 -21.93
N ALA A 50 -15.79 25.06 -22.17
CA ALA A 50 -16.83 25.29 -23.17
C ALA A 50 -17.67 26.53 -22.81
N GLY A 51 -18.03 26.70 -21.54
CA GLY A 51 -18.74 27.88 -21.05
C GLY A 51 -17.97 29.18 -21.27
N VAL A 52 -16.68 29.21 -20.90
CA VAL A 52 -15.81 30.38 -21.13
C VAL A 52 -15.64 30.69 -22.62
N THR A 53 -15.50 29.66 -23.45
CA THR A 53 -15.37 29.84 -24.91
C THR A 53 -16.64 30.39 -25.51
N ALA A 54 -17.79 29.83 -25.13
CA ALA A 54 -19.09 30.31 -25.59
C ALA A 54 -19.30 31.78 -25.19
N TRP A 55 -18.94 32.17 -23.96
CA TRP A 55 -19.07 33.55 -23.50
C TRP A 55 -18.22 34.55 -24.30
N THR A 56 -17.01 34.14 -24.70
CA THR A 56 -16.00 35.05 -25.29
C THR A 56 -16.05 35.08 -26.82
N ALA A 57 -16.48 34.01 -27.48
CA ALA A 57 -16.44 33.87 -28.93
C ALA A 57 -17.83 33.90 -29.60
N TRP A 58 -18.92 34.08 -28.84
CA TRP A 58 -20.27 34.12 -29.39
C TRP A 58 -20.44 35.19 -30.46
N PRO A 59 -21.11 34.90 -31.60
CA PRO A 59 -21.88 33.69 -31.94
C PRO A 59 -21.05 32.54 -32.54
N GLY A 60 -19.74 32.68 -32.66
CA GLY A 60 -18.85 31.63 -33.18
C GLY A 60 -18.25 30.73 -32.10
N PHE A 61 -17.38 29.82 -32.53
CA PHE A 61 -16.53 29.02 -31.64
C PHE A 61 -15.07 29.20 -32.03
N SER A 62 -14.23 29.62 -31.07
CA SER A 62 -12.78 29.71 -31.28
C SER A 62 -12.08 28.57 -30.56
N PHE A 63 -11.52 27.64 -31.34
CA PHE A 63 -10.74 26.53 -30.80
C PHE A 63 -9.50 27.00 -30.02
N ALA A 64 -8.89 28.12 -30.43
CA ALA A 64 -7.75 28.70 -29.74
C ALA A 64 -8.14 29.17 -28.32
N VAL A 65 -9.29 29.82 -28.18
CA VAL A 65 -9.83 30.26 -26.89
C VAL A 65 -10.22 29.07 -26.03
N PHE A 66 -10.86 28.05 -26.61
CA PHE A 66 -11.17 26.81 -25.91
C PHE A 66 -9.92 26.13 -25.38
N LYS A 67 -8.87 25.99 -26.19
CA LYS A 67 -7.61 25.37 -25.76
C LYS A 67 -6.95 26.17 -24.63
N GLY A 68 -6.93 27.49 -24.72
CA GLY A 68 -6.41 28.37 -23.67
C GLY A 68 -7.20 28.22 -22.36
N ALA A 69 -8.53 28.27 -22.43
CA ALA A 69 -9.41 28.07 -21.29
C ALA A 69 -9.25 26.66 -20.70
N PHE A 70 -9.15 25.63 -21.53
CA PHE A 70 -8.96 24.25 -21.13
C PHE A 70 -7.68 24.03 -20.32
N LEU A 71 -6.56 24.61 -20.76
CA LEU A 71 -5.30 24.51 -20.03
C LEU A 71 -5.35 25.29 -18.71
N GLY A 72 -5.84 26.53 -18.73
CA GLY A 72 -5.92 27.36 -17.53
C GLY A 72 -6.87 26.78 -16.48
N ILE A 73 -8.12 26.53 -16.86
CA ILE A 73 -9.14 25.96 -15.97
C ILE A 73 -8.73 24.55 -15.55
N GLY A 74 -8.17 23.75 -16.46
CA GLY A 74 -7.69 22.40 -16.17
C GLY A 74 -6.66 22.37 -15.06
N PHE A 75 -5.71 23.30 -15.06
CA PHE A 75 -4.71 23.42 -14.00
C PHE A 75 -5.34 23.68 -12.63
N PHE A 76 -6.24 24.66 -12.53
CA PHE A 76 -6.89 25.00 -11.25
C PHE A 76 -7.84 23.91 -10.76
N VAL A 77 -8.61 23.30 -11.67
CA VAL A 77 -9.49 22.17 -11.36
C VAL A 77 -8.67 20.97 -10.86
N ALA A 78 -7.55 20.65 -11.52
CA ALA A 78 -6.66 19.59 -11.06
C ALA A 78 -6.06 19.87 -9.69
N LEU A 79 -5.58 21.09 -9.45
CA LEU A 79 -5.05 21.50 -8.16
C LEU A 79 -6.11 21.39 -7.05
N ALA A 80 -7.32 21.86 -7.32
CA ALA A 80 -8.44 21.78 -6.38
C ALA A 80 -8.88 20.33 -6.13
N ALA A 81 -8.85 19.46 -7.14
CA ALA A 81 -9.21 18.05 -7.04
C ALA A 81 -8.16 17.19 -6.31
N LEU A 82 -6.89 17.61 -6.30
CA LEU A 82 -5.83 16.88 -5.58
C LEU A 82 -6.10 16.82 -4.08
N LEU A 83 -6.56 17.91 -3.47
CA LEU A 83 -6.79 17.97 -2.02
C LEU A 83 -7.81 16.91 -1.53
N PRO A 84 -9.05 16.85 -2.05
CA PRO A 84 -10.00 15.82 -1.62
C PRO A 84 -9.54 14.41 -2.01
N LEU A 85 -8.80 14.26 -3.11
CA LEU A 85 -8.26 12.96 -3.53
C LEU A 85 -7.22 12.44 -2.52
N VAL A 86 -6.26 13.28 -2.12
CA VAL A 86 -5.26 12.95 -1.10
C VAL A 86 -5.91 12.63 0.24
N LEU A 87 -6.85 13.48 0.69
CA LEU A 87 -7.60 13.23 1.94
C LEU A 87 -8.34 11.89 1.91
N ARG A 88 -8.92 11.52 0.76
CA ARG A 88 -9.61 10.24 0.59
C ARG A 88 -8.65 9.06 0.58
N VAL A 89 -7.44 9.20 0.03
CA VAL A 89 -6.40 8.18 0.04
C VAL A 89 -5.82 7.99 1.45
N ASP A 90 -5.61 9.06 2.19
CA ASP A 90 -4.99 9.04 3.52
C ASP A 90 -5.96 8.78 4.66
N ALA A 91 -7.27 8.82 4.41
CA ALA A 91 -8.28 8.49 5.41
C ALA A 91 -8.03 7.10 6.04
N ARG A 92 -8.21 7.01 7.36
CA ARG A 92 -7.97 5.79 8.13
C ARG A 92 -8.84 4.65 7.59
N GLY A 93 -8.21 3.52 7.25
CA GLY A 93 -8.90 2.36 6.67
C GLY A 93 -9.32 2.53 5.21
N SER A 94 -8.95 3.62 4.53
CA SER A 94 -9.27 3.82 3.13
C SER A 94 -8.53 2.84 2.24
N THR A 95 -9.28 2.15 1.39
CA THR A 95 -8.81 1.28 0.30
C THR A 95 -8.78 2.01 -1.04
N TYR A 96 -9.12 3.30 -1.07
CA TYR A 96 -9.27 4.05 -2.31
C TYR A 96 -7.92 4.25 -3.02
N CYS A 97 -7.85 3.90 -4.31
CA CYS A 97 -6.62 3.87 -5.12
C CYS A 97 -5.51 2.97 -4.57
N LYS A 98 -5.84 2.02 -3.68
CA LYS A 98 -4.87 1.09 -3.12
C LYS A 98 -5.17 -0.32 -3.59
N VAL A 99 -4.11 -1.07 -3.85
CA VAL A 99 -4.17 -2.49 -4.18
C VAL A 99 -3.71 -3.33 -2.99
N PRO A 100 -4.37 -4.45 -2.71
CA PRO A 100 -3.91 -5.37 -1.68
C PRO A 100 -2.58 -6.00 -2.14
N VAL A 101 -1.62 -6.07 -1.22
CA VAL A 101 -0.29 -6.65 -1.48
C VAL A 101 -0.20 -8.02 -0.84
N VAL A 102 -0.50 -8.09 0.45
CA VAL A 102 -0.37 -9.28 1.27
C VAL A 102 -1.37 -9.18 2.43
N ARG A 103 -1.91 -10.32 2.87
CA ARG A 103 -2.73 -10.44 4.07
C ARG A 103 -1.94 -11.14 5.17
N ILE A 104 -1.91 -10.54 6.35
CA ILE A 104 -1.29 -11.07 7.55
C ILE A 104 -2.42 -11.58 8.44
N GLU A 105 -2.45 -12.89 8.68
CA GLU A 105 -3.41 -13.51 9.60
C GLU A 105 -2.64 -14.00 10.83
N ARG A 106 -2.90 -13.36 11.96
CA ARG A 106 -2.32 -13.68 13.25
C ARG A 106 -3.38 -14.39 14.09
N PHE A 107 -3.16 -15.67 14.32
CA PHE A 107 -3.94 -16.49 15.25
C PHE A 107 -3.27 -16.49 16.63
N GLU A 108 -3.77 -17.21 17.62
CA GLU A 108 -3.11 -17.31 18.94
C GLU A 108 -1.75 -18.01 18.83
N HIS A 109 -1.70 -19.14 18.13
CA HIS A 109 -0.51 -20.00 18.05
C HIS A 109 0.18 -19.96 16.68
N GLU A 110 -0.42 -19.25 15.71
CA GLU A 110 0.09 -19.22 14.34
C GLU A 110 0.19 -17.79 13.80
N LEU A 111 1.10 -17.61 12.85
CA LEU A 111 1.19 -16.44 11.99
C LEU A 111 1.27 -16.96 10.56
N THR A 112 0.33 -16.53 9.73
CA THR A 112 0.33 -16.86 8.31
C THR A 112 0.37 -15.59 7.46
N LEU A 113 1.00 -15.73 6.31
CA LEU A 113 1.10 -14.70 5.29
C LEU A 113 0.43 -15.23 4.02
N ARG A 114 -0.54 -14.49 3.48
CA ARG A 114 -1.27 -14.85 2.27
C ARG A 114 -1.13 -13.78 1.20
N ASP A 115 -1.23 -14.21 -0.05
CA ASP A 115 -1.33 -13.29 -1.17
C ASP A 115 -2.74 -12.66 -1.25
N PRO A 116 -2.96 -11.69 -2.15
CA PRO A 116 -4.28 -11.08 -2.33
C PRO A 116 -5.37 -12.03 -2.84
N ALA A 117 -4.99 -13.15 -3.46
CA ALA A 117 -5.91 -14.18 -3.94
C ALA A 117 -6.25 -15.20 -2.84
N GLY A 118 -5.60 -15.11 -1.66
CA GLY A 118 -5.77 -16.00 -0.52
C GLY A 118 -4.80 -17.18 -0.48
N ALA A 119 -3.89 -17.32 -1.44
CA ALA A 119 -2.88 -18.37 -1.44
C ALA A 119 -1.85 -18.15 -0.31
N LEU A 120 -1.49 -19.24 0.37
CA LEU A 120 -0.52 -19.20 1.46
C LEU A 120 0.89 -18.93 0.91
N LEU A 121 1.48 -17.80 1.33
CA LEU A 121 2.86 -17.43 1.02
C LEU A 121 3.84 -18.00 2.06
N GLY A 122 3.40 -18.16 3.31
CA GLY A 122 4.19 -18.81 4.36
C GLY A 122 3.44 -18.89 5.70
N SER A 123 3.84 -19.85 6.52
CA SER A 123 3.38 -20.01 7.90
C SER A 123 4.56 -20.19 8.85
N ARG A 124 4.46 -19.59 10.04
CA ARG A 124 5.47 -19.74 11.09
C ARG A 124 5.53 -21.17 11.62
N SER A 125 4.38 -21.84 11.78
CA SER A 125 4.30 -23.21 12.30
C SER A 125 5.01 -24.21 11.38
N GLN A 126 4.95 -23.97 10.08
CA GLN A 126 5.60 -24.78 9.04
C GLN A 126 7.06 -24.38 8.78
N GLY A 127 7.59 -23.37 9.50
CA GLY A 127 8.95 -22.85 9.29
C GLY A 127 9.14 -22.14 7.95
N THR A 128 8.07 -21.88 7.20
CA THR A 128 8.12 -21.22 5.88
C THR A 128 7.97 -19.70 5.96
N LEU A 129 7.75 -19.16 7.16
CA LEU A 129 7.70 -17.74 7.47
C LEU A 129 8.59 -17.42 8.68
N ARG A 130 9.60 -16.57 8.48
CA ARG A 130 10.43 -16.02 9.56
C ARG A 130 10.02 -14.57 9.86
N VAL A 131 10.02 -14.22 11.15
CA VAL A 131 9.84 -12.83 11.62
C VAL A 131 11.18 -12.37 12.20
N ALA A 132 11.74 -11.28 11.68
CA ALA A 132 13.01 -10.73 12.13
C ALA A 132 12.88 -9.26 12.53
N ARG A 133 13.53 -8.85 13.62
CA ARG A 133 13.65 -7.43 13.98
C ARG A 133 14.72 -6.77 13.12
N VAL A 134 14.43 -5.56 12.66
CA VAL A 134 15.33 -4.77 11.82
C VAL A 134 15.40 -3.35 12.34
N ASN A 135 16.57 -2.70 12.24
CA ASN A 135 16.71 -1.28 12.57
C ASN A 135 16.66 -0.46 11.28
N LEU A 136 15.79 0.54 11.25
CA LEU A 136 15.57 1.46 10.13
C LEU A 136 16.06 2.87 10.51
N LYS A 137 16.56 3.66 9.55
CA LYS A 137 17.12 4.99 9.83
C LYS A 137 16.07 6.09 9.65
N LEU A 138 15.78 6.83 10.71
CA LEU A 138 15.00 8.06 10.61
C LEU A 138 15.90 9.17 10.07
N SER A 139 15.45 9.84 9.01
CA SER A 139 16.25 10.73 8.15
C SER A 139 17.07 11.81 8.88
N LYS A 140 16.69 12.21 10.10
CA LYS A 140 17.43 13.20 10.93
C LYS A 140 17.48 12.91 12.44
N GLY A 141 16.90 11.81 12.94
CA GLY A 141 16.53 11.71 14.37
C GLY A 141 16.81 10.41 15.12
N GLY A 142 17.46 9.41 14.49
CA GLY A 142 17.82 8.15 15.17
C GLY A 142 17.41 6.88 14.42
N LEU A 143 17.52 5.73 15.07
CA LEU A 143 17.06 4.44 14.56
C LEU A 143 15.63 4.18 15.05
N VAL A 144 14.78 3.64 14.18
CA VAL A 144 13.44 3.15 14.49
C VAL A 144 13.41 1.65 14.23
N GLY A 145 12.88 0.89 15.18
CA GLY A 145 12.66 -0.54 15.00
C GLY A 145 11.62 -0.81 13.90
N GLY A 146 11.89 -1.78 13.05
CA GLY A 146 10.99 -2.35 12.07
C GLY A 146 10.93 -3.87 12.21
N LEU A 147 10.02 -4.50 11.48
CA LEU A 147 9.90 -5.94 11.39
C LEU A 147 9.99 -6.36 9.93
N ARG A 148 10.64 -7.49 9.71
CA ARG A 148 10.72 -8.14 8.41
C ARG A 148 10.03 -9.49 8.50
N LEU A 149 9.07 -9.71 7.61
CA LEU A 149 8.42 -10.99 7.38
C LEU A 149 9.05 -11.63 6.15
N ASP A 150 9.72 -12.76 6.34
CA ASP A 150 10.44 -13.50 5.32
C ASP A 150 9.71 -14.80 5.00
N PRO A 151 8.75 -14.79 4.08
CA PRO A 151 8.28 -16.01 3.43
C PRO A 151 9.32 -16.48 2.41
N THR A 152 9.18 -17.73 1.96
CA THR A 152 10.09 -18.36 0.98
C THR A 152 10.22 -17.61 -0.35
N THR A 153 9.24 -16.80 -0.73
CA THR A 153 9.17 -16.15 -2.05
C THR A 153 9.54 -14.67 -2.06
N ARG A 154 9.13 -13.90 -1.05
CA ARG A 154 9.35 -12.43 -1.01
C ARG A 154 9.23 -11.83 0.38
N SER A 155 10.27 -11.15 0.83
CA SER A 155 10.28 -10.40 2.08
C SER A 155 9.31 -9.20 2.09
N VAL A 156 8.61 -9.01 3.20
CA VAL A 156 7.70 -7.89 3.47
C VAL A 156 8.21 -7.12 4.69
N TRP A 157 8.28 -5.80 4.57
CA TRP A 157 8.80 -4.93 5.61
C TRP A 157 7.68 -4.14 6.29
N LEU A 158 7.70 -4.13 7.61
CA LEU A 158 6.69 -3.52 8.46
C LEU A 158 7.32 -2.49 9.39
N MET A 159 6.66 -1.34 9.54
CA MET A 159 7.08 -0.24 10.40
C MET A 159 5.87 0.36 11.14
N PRO A 160 6.06 0.91 12.35
CA PRO A 160 4.98 1.62 13.04
C PRO A 160 4.74 3.03 12.44
N GLN A 161 5.74 3.64 11.78
CA GLN A 161 5.68 5.03 11.29
C GLN A 161 6.28 5.21 9.88
N GLN A 162 5.59 5.97 9.01
CA GLN A 162 5.87 6.14 7.57
C GLN A 162 7.15 6.91 7.19
N SER A 163 7.85 7.56 8.13
CA SER A 163 8.87 8.56 7.82
C SER A 163 10.33 8.06 7.85
N VAL A 164 10.56 6.77 7.54
CA VAL A 164 11.86 6.12 7.80
C VAL A 164 12.44 5.49 6.52
N GLY A 165 13.70 5.81 6.20
CA GLY A 165 14.43 5.19 5.09
C GLY A 165 15.24 3.97 5.57
N ALA A 166 15.47 3.01 4.67
CA ALA A 166 16.32 1.85 4.97
C ALA A 166 17.76 2.30 5.32
N TRP A 167 18.34 1.73 6.38
CA TRP A 167 19.70 2.05 6.81
C TRP A 167 20.74 1.33 5.92
N PRO A 168 21.81 1.99 5.43
CA PRO A 168 22.81 1.35 4.54
C PRO A 168 23.61 0.20 5.19
N GLY A 169 23.48 -0.02 6.50
CA GLY A 169 24.09 -1.14 7.23
C GLY A 169 23.22 -2.40 7.31
N LEU A 170 22.02 -2.39 6.72
CA LEU A 170 21.23 -3.61 6.50
C LEU A 170 22.03 -4.52 5.56
N ARG A 171 22.41 -5.70 6.05
CA ARG A 171 23.21 -6.68 5.31
C ARG A 171 22.58 -6.96 3.94
N ALA A 172 23.17 -6.37 2.91
CA ALA A 172 23.01 -6.69 1.49
C ALA A 172 21.55 -6.89 1.04
N GLU A 173 20.78 -5.81 0.91
CA GLU A 173 19.44 -5.90 0.32
C GLU A 173 19.15 -4.89 -0.78
N PRO A 174 18.27 -5.24 -1.73
CA PRO A 174 18.10 -4.53 -2.99
C PRO A 174 17.60 -3.10 -2.77
N PRO A 175 18.12 -2.12 -3.53
CA PRO A 175 17.50 -0.81 -3.59
C PRO A 175 16.06 -0.96 -4.11
N ASN A 176 15.09 -0.27 -3.47
CA ASN A 176 13.65 -0.23 -3.80
C ASN A 176 12.72 -1.27 -3.12
N MET A 177 12.93 -1.59 -1.85
CA MET A 177 11.93 -2.37 -1.09
C MET A 177 10.80 -1.48 -0.54
N ASP A 178 9.54 -1.91 -0.77
CA ASP A 178 8.35 -1.26 -0.22
C ASP A 178 8.23 -1.54 1.28
N ILE A 179 8.14 -0.48 2.10
CA ILE A 179 7.93 -0.61 3.54
C ILE A 179 6.48 -0.23 3.89
N HIS A 180 5.80 -1.10 4.63
CA HIS A 180 4.40 -0.94 4.97
C HIS A 180 4.21 -0.49 6.42
N ARG A 181 3.33 0.49 6.62
CA ARG A 181 2.91 0.90 7.96
C ARG A 181 1.90 -0.10 8.52
N ILE A 182 2.09 -0.47 9.78
CA ILE A 182 1.13 -1.24 10.57
C ILE A 182 0.80 -0.53 11.88
N ASP A 183 -0.33 -0.89 12.48
CA ASP A 183 -0.76 -0.35 13.77
C ASP A 183 0.14 -0.84 14.92
N ASP A 184 0.36 0.02 15.90
CA ASP A 184 1.26 -0.24 17.05
C ASP A 184 0.95 -1.55 17.80
N PRO A 185 -0.31 -1.94 18.09
CA PRO A 185 -0.60 -3.19 18.78
C PRO A 185 -0.21 -4.45 17.99
N LEU A 186 -0.38 -4.43 16.66
CA LEU A 186 0.06 -5.53 15.81
C LEU A 186 1.58 -5.55 15.71
N PHE A 187 2.21 -4.38 15.63
CA PHE A 187 3.66 -4.28 15.64
C PHE A 187 4.25 -4.85 16.92
N ASP A 188 3.69 -4.50 18.08
CA ASP A 188 4.12 -5.01 19.38
C ASP A 188 3.96 -6.53 19.48
N ASP A 189 2.82 -7.08 19.03
CA ASP A 189 2.61 -8.54 19.02
C ASP A 189 3.60 -9.26 18.11
N LEU A 190 3.75 -8.80 16.86
CA LEU A 190 4.72 -9.39 15.92
C LEU A 190 6.16 -9.22 16.41
N SER A 191 6.47 -8.15 17.13
CA SER A 191 7.81 -7.93 17.69
C SER A 191 8.16 -8.96 18.77
N ARG A 192 7.17 -9.46 19.53
CA ARG A 192 7.37 -10.54 20.50
C ARG A 192 7.65 -11.88 19.84
N LEU A 193 7.20 -12.06 18.59
CA LEU A 193 7.46 -13.25 17.78
C LEU A 193 8.79 -13.17 17.02
N ALA A 194 9.44 -12.00 17.02
CA ALA A 194 10.66 -11.76 16.29
C ALA A 194 11.89 -12.14 17.14
N GLU A 195 12.65 -13.11 16.64
CA GLU A 195 13.89 -13.65 17.22
C GLU A 195 15.15 -13.00 16.60
#